data_AF-A0AAU2NJC3-F1
#
_entry.id   AF-A0AAU2NJC3-F1
#
_cell.length_a   1.000
_cell.length_b   1.000
_cell.length_c   1.000
_cell.angle_alpha   90.00
_cell.angle_beta   90.00
_cell.angle_gamma   90.00
#
_symmetry.space_group_name_H-M   'P 1'
#
loop_
_entity.id
_entity.type
_entity.pdbx_description
1 polymer ?
#
loop_
_entity_poly.entity_id
_entity_poly.type
_entity_poly.pdbx_seq_one_letter_code
_entity_poly.pdbx_strand_id
1 'polypeptide(L)'
;MKRKLTAGAVLSATALLAGAIQVAAAPAQASAPSVTQQRDALIALAGGEAAPLAQSLALGGQERLVVKDAVVDANGDRHLRYERTLGGLPVIGGDLVVHQKANGSVTSVDRAFTGQLSLPSLTPSLSADKASAQALGAVRATVGIAADKDESAISRVDGAGSATLVVWAADGSPRLAYQTVVQGQRADGTPSSQRLVTDAATGEVLSTHEEFQTATGSGKGVNVGSVTLTTTQSGSTYQLKDGSRGNQWTGNAASGNALYTDADNVWGNGLASNTQSAAVDAQFGAGATWDFYKNTFGRSGIKNNGVGASSRVHYGSNYVNAFWNDSCFCMTYGDGSGNTHPLTAIDVAGHEMTHGVTSATAGLVYSGESGGLNEATSDIFGTMVEWYANLPVDVPDYLIGEKLNINGNGTPLRYMDKPSKDGASKDSWYSGVGNVDVHYSSGVANHFFYLLAEGSGAKTINGVSYNSPTSNGSTVTGIGRNKAAAIWYRALTVYFTSTTNYKAARTATLKAASDLYGATSTEYKAVAAAWSAVNVN
;
A
#
# COMPACT_ATOMS: atom_id res chain seq x y z
N MET A 1 -11.53 38.51 -58.74
CA MET A 1 -12.22 38.12 -60.00
C MET A 1 -11.16 37.77 -61.05
N LYS A 2 -11.31 36.60 -61.71
CA LYS A 2 -10.52 36.11 -62.88
C LYS A 2 -9.06 35.72 -62.54
N ARG A 3 -8.49 34.60 -62.98
CA ARG A 3 -8.83 33.56 -63.97
C ARG A 3 -7.94 32.32 -63.72
N LYS A 4 -8.44 31.15 -64.15
CA LYS A 4 -7.81 29.81 -64.20
C LYS A 4 -6.54 29.76 -65.09
N LEU A 5 -5.81 28.64 -64.98
CA LEU A 5 -5.03 27.85 -66.00
C LEU A 5 -3.64 27.49 -65.46
N THR A 6 -2.97 26.35 -65.69
CA THR A 6 -3.23 24.96 -66.13
C THR A 6 -1.92 24.19 -65.89
N ALA A 7 -1.99 22.86 -65.92
CA ALA A 7 -0.88 21.91 -65.75
C ALA A 7 0.08 21.81 -66.96
N GLY A 8 1.21 21.12 -66.75
CA GLY A 8 2.11 20.56 -67.78
C GLY A 8 3.59 20.78 -67.44
N ALA A 9 4.29 19.89 -66.73
CA ALA A 9 4.89 18.61 -67.16
C ALA A 9 6.27 18.74 -67.84
N VAL A 10 7.29 18.26 -67.09
CA VAL A 10 8.46 17.44 -67.50
C VAL A 10 9.47 18.05 -68.50
N LEU A 11 10.74 18.19 -68.10
CA LEU A 11 11.84 17.34 -68.60
C LEU A 11 13.19 17.67 -67.93
N SER A 12 13.90 16.59 -67.66
CA SER A 12 15.23 16.45 -67.07
C SER A 12 16.36 17.06 -67.92
N ALA A 13 17.41 17.58 -67.26
CA ALA A 13 18.78 17.49 -67.79
C ALA A 13 19.82 17.72 -66.67
N THR A 14 20.74 16.78 -66.61
CA THR A 14 21.91 16.59 -65.75
C THR A 14 22.99 17.67 -65.84
N ALA A 15 23.64 17.99 -64.72
CA ALA A 15 25.06 18.38 -64.69
C ALA A 15 25.70 18.01 -63.34
N LEU A 16 26.73 17.17 -63.42
CA LEU A 16 27.60 16.70 -62.34
C LEU A 16 28.49 17.84 -61.79
N LEU A 17 28.81 17.84 -60.49
CA LEU A 17 30.09 17.31 -59.98
C LEU A 17 30.26 17.49 -58.46
N ALA A 18 30.81 16.42 -57.88
CA ALA A 18 31.71 16.38 -56.71
C ALA A 18 31.15 16.66 -55.31
N GLY A 19 31.15 15.61 -54.48
CA GLY A 19 31.19 15.79 -53.02
C GLY A 19 30.83 14.56 -52.21
N ALA A 20 31.86 13.82 -51.80
CA ALA A 20 31.90 12.93 -50.64
C ALA A 20 31.06 11.63 -50.65
N ILE A 21 31.81 10.54 -50.44
CA ILE A 21 31.30 9.25 -50.02
C ILE A 21 30.63 9.43 -48.65
N GLN A 22 29.30 9.42 -48.62
CA GLN A 22 28.56 8.89 -47.47
C GLN A 22 28.03 7.53 -47.87
N VAL A 23 28.57 6.48 -47.24
CA VAL A 23 27.89 5.19 -47.19
C VAL A 23 26.58 5.46 -46.49
N ALA A 24 25.49 5.48 -47.25
CA ALA A 24 24.14 5.53 -46.71
C ALA A 24 24.01 4.36 -45.73
N ALA A 25 23.78 4.67 -44.46
CA ALA A 25 23.29 3.68 -43.52
C ALA A 25 22.05 3.03 -44.14
N ALA A 26 22.03 1.70 -44.13
CA ALA A 26 20.84 0.92 -44.49
C ALA A 26 19.62 1.52 -43.77
N PRO A 27 18.41 1.52 -44.39
CA PRO A 27 17.23 1.96 -43.69
C PRO A 27 17.12 1.12 -42.41
N ALA A 28 17.09 1.78 -41.26
CA ALA A 28 16.82 1.13 -39.99
C ALA A 28 15.55 0.30 -40.18
N GLN A 29 15.68 -1.03 -40.05
CA GLN A 29 14.53 -1.92 -39.94
C GLN A 29 13.65 -1.32 -38.85
N ALA A 30 12.47 -0.83 -39.23
CA ALA A 30 11.48 -0.37 -38.27
C ALA A 30 11.27 -1.52 -37.28
N SER A 31 11.61 -1.27 -36.01
CA SER A 31 11.36 -2.22 -34.93
C SER A 31 9.90 -2.64 -34.97
N ALA A 32 9.62 -3.95 -34.95
CA ALA A 32 8.25 -4.45 -34.90
C ALA A 32 7.49 -3.76 -33.76
N PRO A 33 6.25 -3.30 -33.98
CA PRO A 33 5.51 -2.56 -32.96
C PRO A 33 5.37 -3.40 -31.69
N SER A 34 5.49 -2.75 -30.53
CA SER A 34 5.32 -3.42 -29.24
C SER A 34 3.91 -4.00 -29.10
N VAL A 35 3.74 -5.00 -28.23
CA VAL A 35 2.43 -5.63 -27.97
C VAL A 35 1.35 -4.59 -27.63
N THR A 36 1.72 -3.55 -26.87
CA THR A 36 0.83 -2.42 -26.54
C THR A 36 0.46 -1.59 -27.77
N GLN A 37 1.42 -1.28 -28.66
CA GLN A 37 1.15 -0.53 -29.89
C GLN A 37 0.24 -1.30 -30.87
N GLN A 38 0.36 -2.64 -30.91
CA GLN A 38 -0.51 -3.50 -31.72
C GLN A 38 -1.93 -3.55 -31.16
N ARG A 39 -2.08 -3.64 -29.83
CA ARG A 39 -3.37 -3.60 -29.12
C ARG A 39 -4.13 -2.30 -29.37
N ASP A 40 -3.48 -1.15 -29.19
CA ASP A 40 -4.13 0.17 -29.32
C ASP A 40 -4.59 0.43 -30.77
N ALA A 41 -3.77 0.05 -31.74
CA ALA A 41 -4.13 0.16 -33.16
C ALA A 41 -5.35 -0.72 -33.51
N LEU A 42 -5.45 -1.91 -32.92
CA LEU A 42 -6.59 -2.80 -33.11
C LEU A 42 -7.86 -2.32 -32.42
N ILE A 43 -7.76 -1.73 -31.23
CA ILE A 43 -8.89 -1.10 -30.57
C ILE A 43 -9.44 0.05 -31.43
N ALA A 44 -8.56 0.89 -31.99
CA ALA A 44 -8.95 1.97 -32.87
C ALA A 44 -9.63 1.47 -34.16
N LEU A 45 -9.08 0.43 -34.79
CA LEU A 45 -9.67 -0.20 -35.98
C LEU A 45 -11.05 -0.79 -35.67
N ALA A 46 -11.15 -1.60 -34.61
CA ALA A 46 -12.40 -2.20 -34.16
C ALA A 46 -13.45 -1.13 -33.82
N GLY A 47 -13.03 0.02 -33.31
CA GLY A 47 -13.91 1.15 -33.02
C GLY A 47 -14.54 1.73 -34.29
N GLY A 48 -13.76 1.82 -35.37
CA GLY A 48 -14.25 2.22 -36.70
C GLY A 48 -15.21 1.22 -37.33
N GLU A 49 -15.06 -0.07 -37.02
CA GLU A 49 -15.87 -1.17 -37.56
C GLU A 49 -17.07 -1.56 -36.68
N ALA A 50 -17.23 -0.94 -35.52
CA ALA A 50 -18.26 -1.32 -34.55
C ALA A 50 -19.70 -1.22 -35.10
N ALA A 51 -20.00 -0.22 -35.92
CA ALA A 51 -21.33 -0.05 -36.53
C ALA A 51 -21.67 -1.11 -37.60
N PRO A 52 -20.83 -1.35 -38.63
CA PRO A 52 -21.09 -2.42 -39.59
C PRO A 52 -21.07 -3.81 -38.93
N LEU A 53 -20.25 -4.02 -37.90
CA LEU A 53 -20.26 -5.25 -37.11
C LEU A 53 -21.58 -5.42 -36.32
N ALA A 54 -22.08 -4.37 -35.67
CA ALA A 54 -23.38 -4.43 -34.99
C ALA A 54 -24.51 -4.84 -35.96
N GLN A 55 -24.46 -4.35 -37.20
CA GLN A 55 -25.41 -4.72 -38.25
C GLN A 55 -25.26 -6.18 -38.71
N SER A 56 -24.04 -6.67 -38.92
CA SER A 56 -23.80 -8.06 -39.31
C SER A 56 -24.20 -9.05 -38.21
N LEU A 57 -24.11 -8.61 -36.95
CA LEU A 57 -24.56 -9.34 -35.77
C LEU A 57 -26.07 -9.23 -35.50
N ALA A 58 -26.83 -8.57 -36.38
CA ALA A 58 -28.27 -8.35 -36.30
C ALA A 58 -28.73 -7.72 -34.97
N LEU A 59 -27.93 -6.81 -34.41
CA LEU A 59 -28.33 -6.05 -33.21
C LEU A 59 -29.46 -5.07 -33.52
N GLY A 60 -30.28 -4.73 -32.51
CA GLY A 60 -31.38 -3.79 -32.66
C GLY A 60 -30.93 -2.40 -33.12
N GLY A 61 -31.81 -1.66 -33.80
CA GLY A 61 -31.47 -0.37 -34.43
C GLY A 61 -31.00 0.73 -33.46
N GLN A 62 -31.29 0.61 -32.16
CA GLN A 62 -30.82 1.51 -31.10
C GLN A 62 -29.59 0.97 -30.35
N GLU A 63 -29.14 -0.23 -30.69
CA GLU A 63 -27.99 -0.86 -30.06
C GLU A 63 -26.69 -0.41 -30.72
N ARG A 64 -25.65 -0.16 -29.93
CA ARG A 64 -24.30 0.14 -30.43
C ARG A 64 -23.26 -0.68 -29.68
N LEU A 65 -22.18 -1.01 -30.37
CA LEU A 65 -21.00 -1.64 -29.80
C LEU A 65 -19.96 -0.59 -29.43
N VAL A 66 -19.37 -0.75 -28.25
CA VAL A 66 -18.27 0.08 -27.75
C VAL A 66 -17.10 -0.85 -27.49
N VAL A 67 -16.01 -0.72 -28.25
CA VAL A 67 -14.81 -1.55 -28.05
C VAL A 67 -14.22 -1.28 -26.67
N LYS A 68 -13.84 -2.35 -25.98
CA LYS A 68 -13.15 -2.29 -24.70
C LYS A 68 -11.75 -2.85 -24.76
N ASP A 69 -11.55 -3.92 -25.54
CA ASP A 69 -10.25 -4.57 -25.60
C ASP A 69 -10.02 -5.35 -26.88
N ALA A 70 -8.75 -5.64 -27.17
CA ALA A 70 -8.31 -6.49 -28.25
C ALA A 70 -7.12 -7.36 -27.80
N VAL A 71 -7.18 -8.66 -28.13
CA VAL A 71 -6.07 -9.61 -27.95
C VAL A 71 -5.71 -10.21 -29.32
N VAL A 72 -4.41 -10.43 -29.56
CA VAL A 72 -3.91 -11.09 -30.77
C VAL A 72 -3.12 -12.32 -30.36
N ASP A 73 -3.49 -13.46 -30.93
CA ASP A 73 -2.79 -14.71 -30.75
C ASP A 73 -1.52 -14.78 -31.59
N ALA A 74 -0.60 -15.67 -31.24
CA ALA A 74 0.67 -15.85 -31.96
C ALA A 74 0.48 -16.25 -33.44
N ASN A 75 -0.67 -16.84 -33.80
CA ASN A 75 -1.04 -17.18 -35.17
C ASN A 75 -1.70 -16.01 -35.94
N GLY A 76 -1.86 -14.84 -35.31
CA GLY A 76 -2.47 -13.64 -35.86
C GLY A 76 -3.99 -13.56 -35.71
N ASP A 77 -4.65 -14.57 -35.13
CA ASP A 77 -6.08 -14.51 -34.80
C ASP A 77 -6.33 -13.40 -33.76
N ARG A 78 -7.54 -12.82 -33.78
CA ARG A 78 -7.88 -11.62 -32.99
C ARG A 78 -9.15 -11.87 -32.16
N HIS A 79 -9.16 -11.35 -30.94
CA HIS A 79 -10.28 -11.43 -30.01
C HIS A 79 -10.66 -10.01 -29.58
N LEU A 80 -11.85 -9.57 -29.98
CA LEU A 80 -12.31 -8.19 -29.77
C LEU A 80 -13.45 -8.17 -28.76
N ARG A 81 -13.26 -7.46 -27.64
CA ARG A 81 -14.26 -7.33 -26.57
C ARG A 81 -15.04 -6.05 -26.74
N TYR A 82 -16.37 -6.15 -26.67
CA TYR A 82 -17.29 -5.02 -26.79
C TYR A 82 -18.27 -4.97 -25.62
N GLU A 83 -18.55 -3.76 -25.15
CA GLU A 83 -19.77 -3.47 -24.42
C GLU A 83 -20.91 -3.09 -25.39
N ARG A 84 -22.16 -3.28 -24.95
CA ARG A 84 -23.35 -2.83 -25.67
C ARG A 84 -23.96 -1.61 -25.00
N THR A 85 -24.50 -0.71 -25.82
CA THR A 85 -25.40 0.36 -25.37
C THR A 85 -26.76 0.23 -26.07
N LEU A 86 -27.83 0.68 -25.44
CA LEU A 86 -29.18 0.78 -26.02
C LEU A 86 -29.69 2.22 -25.85
N GLY A 87 -29.90 2.93 -26.96
CA GLY A 87 -30.30 4.34 -26.91
C GLY A 87 -29.29 5.24 -26.19
N GLY A 88 -28.01 4.84 -26.19
CA GLY A 88 -26.92 5.51 -25.47
C GLY A 88 -26.73 5.06 -24.02
N LEU A 89 -27.63 4.24 -23.47
CA LEU A 89 -27.49 3.71 -22.11
C LEU A 89 -26.58 2.47 -22.10
N PRO A 90 -25.62 2.35 -21.16
CA PRO A 90 -24.83 1.13 -20.99
C PRO A 90 -25.71 -0.09 -20.68
N VAL A 91 -25.39 -1.24 -21.26
CA VAL A 91 -26.09 -2.51 -21.02
C VAL A 91 -25.23 -3.43 -20.13
N ILE A 92 -25.60 -3.57 -18.87
CA ILE A 92 -24.96 -4.49 -17.93
C ILE A 92 -25.39 -5.92 -18.24
N GLY A 93 -24.42 -6.82 -18.47
CA GLY A 93 -24.66 -8.18 -18.95
C GLY A 93 -25.00 -8.26 -20.45
N GLY A 94 -24.72 -7.18 -21.20
CA GLY A 94 -24.94 -7.12 -22.63
C GLY A 94 -23.69 -7.30 -23.48
N ASP A 95 -22.51 -7.46 -22.88
CA ASP A 95 -21.23 -7.52 -23.57
C ASP A 95 -21.07 -8.75 -24.48
N LEU A 96 -20.11 -8.66 -25.40
CA LEU A 96 -19.78 -9.74 -26.33
C LEU A 96 -18.29 -9.75 -26.69
N VAL A 97 -17.82 -10.92 -27.13
CA VAL A 97 -16.47 -11.11 -27.68
C VAL A 97 -16.59 -11.63 -29.11
N VAL A 98 -15.94 -10.98 -30.06
CA VAL A 98 -15.88 -11.40 -31.46
C VAL A 98 -14.51 -12.01 -31.73
N HIS A 99 -14.51 -13.24 -32.24
CA HIS A 99 -13.32 -13.97 -32.62
C HIS A 99 -13.12 -13.86 -34.14
N GLN A 100 -11.92 -13.47 -34.56
CA GLN A 100 -11.57 -13.27 -35.96
C GLN A 100 -10.28 -14.00 -36.31
N LYS A 101 -10.19 -14.49 -37.55
CA LYS A 101 -8.90 -14.92 -38.13
C LYS A 101 -8.00 -13.72 -38.42
N ALA A 102 -6.71 -13.98 -38.64
CA ALA A 102 -5.73 -12.96 -39.04
C ALA A 102 -6.15 -12.11 -40.26
N ASN A 103 -6.97 -12.66 -41.15
CA ASN A 103 -7.53 -11.97 -42.32
C ASN A 103 -8.80 -11.13 -42.02
N GLY A 104 -9.23 -11.05 -40.75
CA GLY A 104 -10.42 -10.31 -40.31
C GLY A 104 -11.75 -11.07 -40.38
N SER A 105 -11.79 -12.30 -40.88
CA SER A 105 -13.05 -13.06 -40.96
C SER A 105 -13.52 -13.49 -39.56
N VAL A 106 -14.78 -13.20 -39.22
CA VAL A 106 -15.40 -13.64 -37.95
C VAL A 106 -15.60 -15.15 -37.93
N THR A 107 -15.12 -15.82 -36.90
CA THR A 107 -15.28 -17.27 -36.69
C THR A 107 -16.39 -17.60 -35.71
N SER A 108 -16.50 -16.84 -34.62
CA SER A 108 -17.49 -17.04 -33.56
C SER A 108 -17.72 -15.74 -32.80
N VAL A 109 -18.83 -15.70 -32.06
CA VAL A 109 -19.19 -14.58 -31.18
C VAL A 109 -19.74 -15.13 -29.87
N ASP A 110 -19.08 -14.81 -28.78
CA ASP A 110 -19.57 -15.09 -27.42
C ASP A 110 -20.43 -13.91 -26.96
N ARG A 111 -21.64 -14.17 -26.46
CA ARG A 111 -22.59 -13.13 -26.06
C ARG A 111 -23.04 -13.36 -24.62
N ALA A 112 -22.95 -12.33 -23.79
CA ALA A 112 -23.52 -12.35 -22.44
C ALA A 112 -25.06 -12.41 -22.48
N PHE A 113 -25.68 -11.72 -23.44
CA PHE A 113 -27.12 -11.80 -23.71
C PHE A 113 -27.39 -12.06 -25.19
N THR A 114 -28.08 -13.18 -25.48
CA THR A 114 -28.35 -13.68 -26.83
C THR A 114 -29.67 -13.19 -27.43
N GLY A 115 -30.58 -12.65 -26.61
CA GLY A 115 -31.85 -12.09 -27.06
C GLY A 115 -31.72 -10.68 -27.67
N GLN A 116 -32.85 -10.17 -28.16
CA GLN A 116 -32.96 -8.79 -28.62
C GLN A 116 -33.24 -7.86 -27.44
N LEU A 117 -32.51 -6.75 -27.32
CA LEU A 117 -32.77 -5.75 -26.29
C LEU A 117 -33.97 -4.90 -26.71
N SER A 118 -35.17 -5.33 -26.32
CA SER A 118 -36.43 -4.62 -26.58
C SER A 118 -37.06 -4.20 -25.27
N LEU A 119 -36.96 -2.90 -24.95
CA LEU A 119 -37.59 -2.30 -23.79
C LEU A 119 -38.76 -1.41 -24.25
N PRO A 120 -39.91 -1.41 -23.54
CA PRO A 120 -41.06 -0.60 -23.92
C PRO A 120 -40.81 0.90 -23.79
N SER A 121 -39.89 1.31 -22.92
CA SER A 121 -39.49 2.69 -22.69
C SER A 121 -38.08 2.77 -22.11
N LEU A 122 -37.34 3.82 -22.45
CA LEU A 122 -36.07 4.20 -21.81
C LEU A 122 -36.26 5.36 -20.82
N THR A 123 -37.51 5.67 -20.46
CA THR A 123 -37.85 6.66 -19.44
C THR A 123 -38.09 5.96 -18.10
N PRO A 124 -37.33 6.28 -17.05
CA PRO A 124 -37.51 5.68 -15.74
C PRO A 124 -38.79 6.20 -15.06
N SER A 125 -39.44 5.35 -14.27
CA SER A 125 -40.59 5.80 -13.45
C SER A 125 -40.14 6.37 -12.10
N LEU A 126 -38.97 5.95 -11.61
CA LEU A 126 -38.31 6.53 -10.45
C LEU A 126 -37.31 7.61 -10.89
N SER A 127 -37.21 8.68 -10.09
CA SER A 127 -36.13 9.66 -10.23
C SER A 127 -34.81 9.09 -9.71
N ALA A 128 -33.69 9.52 -10.28
CA ALA A 128 -32.35 9.14 -9.84
C ALA A 128 -32.12 9.37 -8.33
N ASP A 129 -32.61 10.48 -7.76
CA ASP A 129 -32.48 10.77 -6.32
C ASP A 129 -33.19 9.73 -5.44
N LYS A 130 -34.36 9.26 -5.88
CA LYS A 130 -35.11 8.21 -5.17
C LYS A 130 -34.38 6.87 -5.26
N ALA A 131 -33.86 6.51 -6.44
CA ALA A 131 -33.07 5.30 -6.62
C ALA A 131 -31.79 5.32 -5.76
N SER A 132 -31.10 6.46 -5.69
CA SER A 132 -29.91 6.62 -4.83
C SER A 132 -30.26 6.47 -3.34
N ALA A 133 -31.35 7.08 -2.89
CA ALA A 133 -31.84 6.94 -1.51
C ALA A 133 -32.27 5.50 -1.17
N GLN A 134 -32.88 4.78 -2.13
CA GLN A 134 -33.25 3.37 -1.96
C GLN A 134 -32.02 2.46 -1.89
N ALA A 135 -31.02 2.68 -2.75
CA ALA A 135 -29.76 1.96 -2.69
C ALA A 135 -29.05 2.16 -1.33
N LEU A 136 -29.03 3.39 -0.83
CA LEU A 136 -28.52 3.71 0.51
C LEU A 136 -29.27 2.96 1.62
N GLY A 137 -30.60 2.93 1.54
CA GLY A 137 -31.46 2.20 2.48
C GLY A 137 -31.23 0.69 2.47
N ALA A 138 -31.05 0.11 1.28
CA ALA A 138 -30.78 -1.32 1.11
C ALA A 138 -29.46 -1.74 1.79
N VAL A 139 -28.38 -0.97 1.63
CA VAL A 139 -27.10 -1.26 2.31
C VAL A 139 -27.18 -1.00 3.81
N ARG A 140 -27.93 0.01 4.26
CA ARG A 140 -28.15 0.23 5.70
C ARG A 140 -28.86 -0.95 6.38
N ALA A 141 -29.73 -1.64 5.65
CA ALA A 141 -30.42 -2.81 6.17
C ALA A 141 -29.51 -4.04 6.39
N THR A 142 -28.30 -4.04 5.81
CA THR A 142 -27.32 -5.14 5.99
C THR A 142 -26.26 -4.83 7.06
N VAL A 143 -26.33 -3.68 7.73
CA VAL A 143 -25.41 -3.33 8.82
C VAL A 143 -25.49 -4.38 9.94
N GLY A 144 -24.34 -4.86 10.38
CA GLY A 144 -24.21 -5.92 11.38
C GLY A 144 -24.37 -7.35 10.82
N ILE A 145 -24.64 -7.50 9.52
CA ILE A 145 -24.74 -8.80 8.85
C ILE A 145 -23.45 -9.03 8.05
N ALA A 146 -22.78 -10.15 8.32
CA ALA A 146 -21.67 -10.62 7.49
C ALA A 146 -22.23 -11.36 6.26
N ALA A 147 -21.86 -10.91 5.06
CA ALA A 147 -22.30 -11.51 3.81
C ALA A 147 -21.58 -12.84 3.51
N ASP A 148 -20.34 -12.97 3.99
CA ASP A 148 -19.49 -14.16 3.91
C ASP A 148 -18.86 -14.42 5.30
N LYS A 149 -18.52 -15.68 5.59
CA LYS A 149 -17.81 -16.06 6.82
C LYS A 149 -16.41 -15.46 6.92
N ASP A 150 -15.80 -15.10 5.79
CA ASP A 150 -14.45 -14.52 5.72
C ASP A 150 -14.49 -12.98 5.63
N GLU A 151 -15.67 -12.37 5.64
CA GLU A 151 -15.85 -10.92 5.58
C GLU A 151 -16.41 -10.33 6.89
N SER A 152 -15.76 -9.27 7.40
CA SER A 152 -16.32 -8.48 8.51
C SER A 152 -17.62 -7.78 8.09
N ALA A 153 -18.63 -7.82 8.96
CA ALA A 153 -19.91 -7.15 8.72
C ALA A 153 -19.75 -5.62 8.52
N ILE A 154 -20.60 -5.03 7.70
CA ILE A 154 -20.70 -3.56 7.57
C ILE A 154 -21.10 -2.99 8.93
N SER A 155 -20.35 -2.01 9.44
CA SER A 155 -20.60 -1.35 10.73
C SER A 155 -21.17 0.06 10.57
N ARG A 156 -20.86 0.74 9.45
CA ARG A 156 -21.31 2.11 9.16
C ARG A 156 -21.54 2.29 7.66
N VAL A 157 -22.53 3.11 7.30
CA VAL A 157 -22.80 3.54 5.92
C VAL A 157 -22.68 5.06 5.84
N ASP A 158 -21.77 5.54 5.00
CA ASP A 158 -21.37 6.95 4.93
C ASP A 158 -22.24 7.74 3.94
N GLY A 159 -22.67 7.13 2.84
CA GLY A 159 -23.54 7.79 1.86
C GLY A 159 -23.64 7.06 0.51
N ALA A 160 -24.48 7.57 -0.39
CA ALA A 160 -24.64 7.05 -1.74
C ALA A 160 -24.29 8.10 -2.79
N GLY A 161 -23.69 7.66 -3.90
CA GLY A 161 -23.43 8.49 -5.07
C GLY A 161 -24.68 8.73 -5.92
N SER A 162 -24.50 9.46 -7.03
CA SER A 162 -25.57 9.66 -8.02
C SER A 162 -25.95 8.34 -8.70
N ALA A 163 -27.26 8.14 -8.89
CA ALA A 163 -27.79 6.99 -9.62
C ALA A 163 -27.71 7.22 -11.13
N THR A 164 -27.01 6.34 -11.85
CA THR A 164 -26.85 6.42 -13.31
C THR A 164 -27.77 5.42 -13.99
N LEU A 165 -28.53 5.88 -14.99
CA LEU A 165 -29.46 5.03 -15.73
C LEU A 165 -28.72 4.06 -16.65
N VAL A 166 -29.10 2.79 -16.61
CA VAL A 166 -28.51 1.68 -17.36
C VAL A 166 -29.60 0.72 -17.84
N VAL A 167 -29.26 -0.18 -18.76
CA VAL A 167 -30.08 -1.36 -19.07
C VAL A 167 -29.47 -2.56 -18.37
N TRP A 168 -30.26 -3.26 -17.56
CA TRP A 168 -29.86 -4.51 -16.93
C TRP A 168 -30.33 -5.69 -17.77
N ALA A 169 -29.42 -6.54 -18.23
CA ALA A 169 -29.70 -7.75 -19.01
C ALA A 169 -29.05 -9.02 -18.43
N ALA A 170 -28.31 -8.92 -17.33
CA ALA A 170 -27.46 -9.99 -16.81
C ALA A 170 -28.22 -11.22 -16.27
N ASP A 171 -29.52 -11.10 -15.97
CA ASP A 171 -30.37 -12.23 -15.58
C ASP A 171 -31.26 -12.76 -16.73
N GLY A 172 -30.99 -12.32 -17.96
CA GLY A 172 -31.76 -12.72 -19.14
C GLY A 172 -33.09 -11.98 -19.31
N SER A 173 -33.45 -11.05 -18.42
CA SER A 173 -34.67 -10.24 -18.50
C SER A 173 -34.36 -8.75 -18.63
N PRO A 174 -34.10 -8.25 -19.85
CA PRO A 174 -33.71 -6.85 -20.08
C PRO A 174 -34.72 -5.85 -19.53
N ARG A 175 -34.26 -4.94 -18.67
CA ARG A 175 -35.09 -3.86 -18.11
C ARG A 175 -34.26 -2.63 -17.76
N LEU A 176 -34.95 -1.50 -17.63
CA LEU A 176 -34.33 -0.24 -17.27
C LEU A 176 -33.99 -0.25 -15.77
N ALA A 177 -32.78 0.15 -15.42
CA ALA A 177 -32.28 0.10 -14.06
C ALA A 177 -31.41 1.34 -13.74
N TYR A 178 -31.16 1.55 -12.46
CA TYR A 178 -30.20 2.51 -11.95
C TYR A 178 -29.02 1.79 -11.31
N GLN A 179 -27.81 2.20 -11.66
CA GLN A 179 -26.60 1.79 -10.97
C GLN A 179 -26.17 2.89 -9.98
N THR A 180 -25.97 2.52 -8.72
CA THR A 180 -25.55 3.43 -7.64
C THR A 180 -24.43 2.80 -6.83
N VAL A 181 -23.44 3.59 -6.41
CA VAL A 181 -22.40 3.16 -5.47
C VAL A 181 -22.70 3.71 -4.08
N VAL A 182 -22.65 2.86 -3.06
CA VAL A 182 -22.88 3.21 -1.65
C VAL A 182 -21.59 2.95 -0.86
N GLN A 183 -21.11 3.97 -0.16
CA GLN A 183 -19.87 3.93 0.62
C GLN A 183 -20.14 3.69 2.11
N GLY A 184 -19.22 3.03 2.80
CA GLY A 184 -19.29 2.76 4.23
C GLY A 184 -18.00 2.16 4.80
N GLN A 185 -18.11 1.58 6.00
CA GLN A 185 -17.02 0.92 6.71
C GLN A 185 -17.52 -0.36 7.40
N ARG A 186 -16.67 -1.37 7.49
CA ARG A 186 -16.86 -2.66 8.16
C ARG A 186 -16.37 -2.62 9.60
N ALA A 187 -16.76 -3.61 10.40
CA ALA A 187 -16.49 -3.67 11.84
C ALA A 187 -14.99 -3.71 12.18
N ASP A 188 -14.15 -4.20 11.27
CA ASP A 188 -12.70 -4.24 11.43
C ASP A 188 -11.97 -2.97 10.94
N GLY A 189 -12.70 -2.01 10.35
CA GLY A 189 -12.17 -0.78 9.79
C GLY A 189 -12.05 -0.78 8.26
N THR A 190 -12.29 -1.91 7.58
CA THR A 190 -12.25 -2.01 6.11
C THR A 190 -13.36 -1.15 5.48
N PRO A 191 -13.12 -0.30 4.46
CA PRO A 191 -14.17 0.41 3.75
C PRO A 191 -15.01 -0.57 2.95
N SER A 192 -16.25 -0.17 2.76
CA SER A 192 -17.17 -0.85 1.87
C SER A 192 -17.58 0.13 0.77
N SER A 193 -17.56 -0.33 -0.47
CA SER A 193 -18.09 0.33 -1.65
C SER A 193 -19.00 -0.66 -2.36
N GLN A 194 -20.29 -0.62 -2.02
CA GLN A 194 -21.30 -1.51 -2.59
C GLN A 194 -21.86 -0.90 -3.88
N ARG A 195 -21.69 -1.58 -5.00
CA ARG A 195 -22.34 -1.23 -6.26
C ARG A 195 -23.68 -1.95 -6.36
N LEU A 196 -24.76 -1.18 -6.38
CA LEU A 196 -26.12 -1.68 -6.49
C LEU A 196 -26.66 -1.38 -7.89
N VAL A 197 -27.38 -2.35 -8.44
CA VAL A 197 -28.29 -2.15 -9.58
C VAL A 197 -29.71 -2.28 -9.05
N THR A 198 -30.53 -1.26 -9.25
CA THR A 198 -31.93 -1.20 -8.81
C THR A 198 -32.86 -1.02 -9.99
N ASP A 199 -34.02 -1.67 -9.98
CA ASP A 199 -35.02 -1.53 -11.04
C ASP A 199 -35.52 -0.08 -11.13
N ALA A 200 -35.53 0.51 -12.34
CA ALA A 200 -35.86 1.92 -12.51
C ALA A 200 -37.36 2.22 -12.45
N ALA A 201 -38.21 1.20 -12.31
CA ALA A 201 -39.65 1.34 -12.10
C ALA A 201 -40.03 1.10 -10.63
N THR A 202 -39.48 0.06 -9.99
CA THR A 202 -39.89 -0.35 -8.63
C THR A 202 -38.89 0.03 -7.54
N GLY A 203 -37.60 0.19 -7.89
CA GLY A 203 -36.52 0.39 -6.93
C GLY A 203 -36.04 -0.90 -6.27
N GLU A 204 -36.53 -2.05 -6.73
CA GLU A 204 -36.08 -3.37 -6.29
C GLU A 204 -34.58 -3.56 -6.56
N VAL A 205 -33.83 -4.09 -5.59
CA VAL A 205 -32.41 -4.38 -5.76
C VAL A 205 -32.26 -5.62 -6.64
N LEU A 206 -31.74 -5.41 -7.85
CA LEU A 206 -31.50 -6.46 -8.84
C LEU A 206 -30.14 -7.14 -8.65
N SER A 207 -29.16 -6.37 -8.17
CA SER A 207 -27.82 -6.86 -7.87
C SER A 207 -27.15 -5.95 -6.85
N THR A 208 -26.33 -6.53 -5.99
CA THR A 208 -25.39 -5.82 -5.14
C THR A 208 -24.06 -6.58 -5.16
N HIS A 209 -22.95 -5.86 -5.24
CA HIS A 209 -21.64 -6.46 -5.02
C HIS A 209 -20.70 -5.45 -4.37
N GLU A 210 -19.80 -5.99 -3.55
CA GLU A 210 -18.68 -5.25 -2.99
C GLU A 210 -17.64 -4.99 -4.09
N GLU A 211 -17.22 -3.73 -4.23
CA GLU A 211 -16.17 -3.35 -5.19
C GLU A 211 -14.76 -3.62 -4.66
N PHE A 212 -14.61 -3.72 -3.33
CA PHE A 212 -13.34 -4.05 -2.69
C PHE A 212 -13.35 -5.50 -2.19
N GLN A 213 -12.79 -6.41 -2.97
CA GLN A 213 -12.58 -7.79 -2.54
C GLN A 213 -11.17 -7.92 -1.96
N THR A 214 -11.05 -8.19 -0.66
CA THR A 214 -9.74 -8.52 -0.07
C THR A 214 -9.26 -9.84 -0.67
N ALA A 215 -8.03 -9.85 -1.17
CA ALA A 215 -7.39 -11.03 -1.73
C ALA A 215 -6.07 -11.32 -1.01
N THR A 216 -5.65 -12.57 -1.04
CA THR A 216 -4.38 -13.01 -0.47
C THR A 216 -3.36 -13.17 -1.60
N GLY A 217 -2.37 -12.27 -1.64
CA GLY A 217 -1.25 -12.31 -2.57
C GLY A 217 -0.02 -12.96 -1.95
N SER A 218 0.92 -13.36 -2.80
CA SER A 218 2.25 -13.79 -2.38
C SER A 218 3.28 -12.75 -2.77
N GLY A 219 4.22 -12.45 -1.88
CA GLY A 219 5.26 -11.46 -2.11
C GLY A 219 6.64 -12.03 -1.84
N LYS A 220 7.64 -11.59 -2.61
CA LYS A 220 9.05 -11.81 -2.29
C LYS A 220 9.77 -10.46 -2.22
N GLY A 221 10.02 -10.01 -1.00
CA GLY A 221 10.65 -8.73 -0.70
C GLY A 221 12.17 -8.80 -0.61
N VAL A 222 12.83 -7.64 -0.58
CA VAL A 222 14.29 -7.54 -0.49
C VAL A 222 14.77 -8.02 0.88
N ASN A 223 14.08 -7.59 1.93
CA ASN A 223 14.48 -7.82 3.32
C ASN A 223 13.59 -8.85 4.03
N VAL A 224 12.30 -8.94 3.66
CA VAL A 224 11.34 -9.83 4.36
C VAL A 224 11.30 -11.26 3.80
N GLY A 225 11.98 -11.52 2.67
CA GLY A 225 11.93 -12.81 1.99
C GLY A 225 10.55 -13.10 1.40
N SER A 226 10.12 -14.35 1.41
CA SER A 226 8.80 -14.74 0.92
C SER A 226 7.73 -14.59 2.01
N VAL A 227 6.71 -13.78 1.74
CA VAL A 227 5.63 -13.43 2.68
C VAL A 227 4.26 -13.50 2.01
N THR A 228 3.22 -13.62 2.82
CA THR A 228 1.83 -13.46 2.38
C THR A 228 1.41 -12.00 2.56
N LEU A 229 0.67 -11.46 1.59
CA LEU A 229 0.19 -10.08 1.60
C LEU A 229 -1.33 -10.04 1.50
N THR A 230 -1.95 -9.20 2.31
CA THR A 230 -3.35 -8.82 2.08
C THR A 230 -3.40 -7.72 1.03
N THR A 231 -4.16 -7.96 -0.03
CA THR A 231 -4.29 -7.12 -1.22
C THR A 231 -5.76 -6.84 -1.50
N THR A 232 -6.05 -5.95 -2.44
CA THR A 232 -7.43 -5.67 -2.87
C THR A 232 -7.55 -5.98 -4.35
N GLN A 233 -8.43 -6.91 -4.72
CA GLN A 233 -8.76 -7.14 -6.12
C GLN A 233 -9.60 -5.99 -6.66
N SER A 234 -9.23 -5.49 -7.82
CA SER A 234 -9.90 -4.41 -8.56
C SER A 234 -9.98 -4.78 -10.03
N GLY A 235 -11.16 -5.24 -10.46
CA GLY A 235 -11.36 -5.79 -11.80
C GLY A 235 -10.55 -7.08 -12.01
N SER A 236 -9.76 -7.13 -13.08
CA SER A 236 -8.86 -8.26 -13.39
C SER A 236 -7.45 -8.08 -12.82
N THR A 237 -7.24 -7.13 -11.91
CA THR A 237 -5.93 -6.83 -11.31
C THR A 237 -6.04 -6.78 -9.79
N TYR A 238 -4.90 -6.80 -9.12
CA TYR A 238 -4.75 -6.70 -7.68
C TYR A 238 -4.01 -5.41 -7.35
N GLN A 239 -4.40 -4.77 -6.26
CA GLN A 239 -3.76 -3.59 -5.71
C GLN A 239 -3.01 -3.98 -4.45
N LEU A 240 -1.81 -3.43 -4.27
CA LEU A 240 -1.03 -3.55 -3.02
C LEU A 240 -1.63 -2.62 -1.96
N LYS A 241 -2.87 -2.94 -1.60
CA LYS A 241 -3.76 -2.23 -0.68
C LYS A 241 -4.44 -3.26 0.21
N ASP A 242 -4.26 -3.08 1.51
CA ASP A 242 -4.81 -3.92 2.55
C ASP A 242 -6.04 -3.25 3.17
N GLY A 243 -7.23 -3.70 2.76
CA GLY A 243 -8.49 -3.25 3.34
C GLY A 243 -8.62 -3.58 4.83
N SER A 244 -8.11 -4.75 5.25
CA SER A 244 -8.29 -5.32 6.59
C SER A 244 -7.54 -4.58 7.71
N ARG A 245 -6.51 -3.81 7.34
CA ARG A 245 -5.67 -3.03 8.27
C ARG A 245 -5.84 -1.52 8.10
N GLY A 246 -7.08 -1.07 7.89
CA GLY A 246 -7.40 0.34 7.80
C GLY A 246 -7.06 1.00 6.45
N ASN A 247 -7.02 0.23 5.36
CA ASN A 247 -6.65 0.67 4.00
C ASN A 247 -5.22 1.12 3.83
N GLN A 248 -4.29 0.43 4.48
CA GLN A 248 -2.88 0.67 4.19
C GLN A 248 -2.61 0.31 2.75
N TRP A 249 -1.80 1.11 2.08
CA TRP A 249 -1.45 0.86 0.70
C TRP A 249 -0.03 1.31 0.43
N THR A 250 0.61 0.68 -0.55
CA THR A 250 1.99 0.99 -0.93
C THR A 250 2.05 1.49 -2.36
N GLY A 251 2.72 2.63 -2.56
CA GLY A 251 2.91 3.23 -3.88
C GLY A 251 4.36 3.56 -4.20
N ASN A 252 4.59 3.89 -5.47
CA ASN A 252 5.90 4.25 -6.01
C ASN A 252 6.05 5.77 -6.08
N ALA A 253 6.92 6.33 -5.24
CA ALA A 253 7.18 7.76 -5.17
C ALA A 253 7.81 8.33 -6.46
N ALA A 254 8.65 7.55 -7.15
CA ALA A 254 9.24 7.93 -8.44
C ALA A 254 8.17 8.06 -9.55
N SER A 255 7.00 7.43 -9.37
CA SER A 255 5.84 7.51 -10.26
C SER A 255 4.70 8.36 -9.67
N GLY A 256 5.02 9.41 -8.89
CA GLY A 256 4.02 10.30 -8.32
C GLY A 256 3.15 9.67 -7.24
N ASN A 257 3.69 8.70 -6.49
CA ASN A 257 3.00 7.85 -5.50
C ASN A 257 1.93 6.94 -6.11
N ALA A 258 2.08 6.53 -7.37
CA ALA A 258 1.16 5.58 -8.00
C ALA A 258 1.07 4.28 -7.18
N LEU A 259 -0.16 3.88 -6.84
CA LEU A 259 -0.45 2.62 -6.15
C LEU A 259 0.04 1.44 -7.00
N TYR A 260 0.73 0.49 -6.36
CA TYR A 260 1.16 -0.72 -7.03
C TYR A 260 -0.04 -1.59 -7.42
N THR A 261 -0.05 -2.02 -8.68
CA THR A 261 -1.03 -2.97 -9.23
C THR A 261 -0.30 -4.16 -9.85
N ASP A 262 -0.93 -5.32 -9.82
CA ASP A 262 -0.39 -6.56 -10.37
C ASP A 262 -1.50 -7.41 -11.01
N ALA A 263 -1.17 -8.22 -12.02
CA ALA A 263 -2.17 -9.00 -12.76
C ALA A 263 -2.47 -10.37 -12.12
N ASP A 264 -1.49 -10.98 -11.44
CA ASP A 264 -1.59 -12.36 -10.95
C ASP A 264 -1.46 -12.49 -9.42
N ASN A 265 -1.25 -11.36 -8.73
CA ASN A 265 -1.10 -11.25 -7.28
C ASN A 265 0.20 -11.88 -6.74
N VAL A 266 1.22 -11.98 -7.58
CA VAL A 266 2.58 -12.42 -7.22
C VAL A 266 3.52 -11.22 -7.31
N TRP A 267 3.94 -10.73 -6.15
CA TRP A 267 4.64 -9.45 -6.03
C TRP A 267 6.14 -9.64 -5.81
N GLY A 268 6.96 -8.96 -6.61
CA GLY A 268 8.40 -8.89 -6.39
C GLY A 268 9.14 -10.22 -6.64
N ASN A 269 10.48 -10.15 -6.60
CA ASN A 269 11.35 -11.31 -6.81
C ASN A 269 12.48 -11.42 -5.78
N GLY A 270 12.49 -10.53 -4.79
CA GLY A 270 13.49 -10.41 -3.73
C GLY A 270 14.77 -9.69 -4.12
N LEU A 271 14.85 -9.11 -5.32
CA LEU A 271 15.98 -8.28 -5.75
C LEU A 271 15.60 -6.80 -5.66
N ALA A 272 16.53 -5.97 -5.18
CA ALA A 272 16.36 -4.52 -5.12
C ALA A 272 16.14 -3.86 -6.50
N SER A 273 16.61 -4.51 -7.58
CA SER A 273 16.38 -4.06 -8.96
C SER A 273 14.95 -4.24 -9.45
N ASN A 274 14.14 -5.05 -8.76
CA ASN A 274 12.72 -5.15 -9.01
C ASN A 274 11.97 -4.21 -8.06
N THR A 275 11.23 -3.27 -8.63
CA THR A 275 10.56 -2.20 -7.88
C THR A 275 9.46 -2.73 -6.93
N GLN A 276 8.81 -3.84 -7.28
CA GLN A 276 7.82 -4.46 -6.39
C GLN A 276 8.47 -5.08 -5.14
N SER A 277 9.74 -5.51 -5.18
CA SER A 277 10.39 -6.15 -4.01
C SER A 277 10.47 -5.21 -2.80
N ALA A 278 10.82 -3.94 -3.00
CA ALA A 278 10.80 -2.94 -1.91
C ALA A 278 9.36 -2.62 -1.47
N ALA A 279 8.41 -2.64 -2.41
CA ALA A 279 7.00 -2.43 -2.09
C ALA A 279 6.43 -3.58 -1.24
N VAL A 280 6.84 -4.83 -1.50
CA VAL A 280 6.48 -6.00 -0.68
C VAL A 280 6.96 -5.83 0.75
N ASP A 281 8.24 -5.47 0.93
CA ASP A 281 8.80 -5.20 2.25
C ASP A 281 7.97 -4.13 2.99
N ALA A 282 7.74 -2.98 2.35
CA ALA A 282 7.03 -1.85 2.95
C ALA A 282 5.56 -2.16 3.27
N GLN A 283 4.87 -2.93 2.42
CA GLN A 283 3.49 -3.36 2.67
C GLN A 283 3.42 -4.36 3.82
N PHE A 284 4.31 -5.35 3.83
CA PHE A 284 4.37 -6.33 4.90
C PHE A 284 4.73 -5.67 6.23
N GLY A 285 5.74 -4.81 6.26
CA GLY A 285 6.18 -4.12 7.48
C GLY A 285 5.11 -3.22 8.09
N ALA A 286 4.34 -2.51 7.25
CA ALA A 286 3.20 -1.72 7.71
C ALA A 286 2.10 -2.62 8.34
N GLY A 287 1.78 -3.74 7.70
CA GLY A 287 0.81 -4.72 8.20
C GLY A 287 1.26 -5.39 9.51
N ALA A 288 2.52 -5.83 9.59
CA ALA A 288 3.10 -6.44 10.78
C ALA A 288 3.13 -5.46 11.96
N THR A 289 3.47 -4.19 11.70
CA THR A 289 3.47 -3.15 12.74
C THR A 289 2.07 -2.87 13.25
N TRP A 290 1.08 -2.77 12.36
CA TRP A 290 -0.32 -2.65 12.75
C TRP A 290 -0.76 -3.80 13.65
N ASP A 291 -0.47 -5.03 13.25
CA ASP A 291 -0.86 -6.23 14.00
C ASP A 291 -0.15 -6.29 15.36
N PHE A 292 1.12 -5.91 15.44
CA PHE A 292 1.86 -5.80 16.70
C PHE A 292 1.15 -4.84 17.67
N TYR A 293 0.85 -3.61 17.24
CA TYR A 293 0.19 -2.61 18.08
C TYR A 293 -1.24 -3.04 18.48
N LYS A 294 -1.99 -3.64 17.56
CA LYS A 294 -3.36 -4.12 17.81
C LYS A 294 -3.38 -5.28 18.77
N ASN A 295 -2.55 -6.30 18.55
CA ASN A 295 -2.58 -7.55 19.33
C ASN A 295 -1.86 -7.41 20.68
N THR A 296 -0.84 -6.56 20.78
CA THR A 296 -0.08 -6.37 22.02
C THR A 296 -0.73 -5.31 22.92
N PHE A 297 -1.27 -4.24 22.34
CA PHE A 297 -1.72 -3.07 23.11
C PHE A 297 -3.18 -2.67 22.85
N GLY A 298 -3.91 -3.38 21.99
CA GLY A 298 -5.29 -3.03 21.63
C GLY A 298 -5.40 -1.75 20.79
N ARG A 299 -4.29 -1.24 20.22
CA ARG A 299 -4.29 0.00 19.45
C ARG A 299 -4.66 -0.25 17.99
N SER A 300 -5.77 0.33 17.52
CA SER A 300 -6.24 0.21 16.13
C SER A 300 -5.67 1.33 15.26
N GLY A 301 -4.47 1.09 14.71
CA GLY A 301 -3.76 2.05 13.85
C GLY A 301 -3.07 3.19 14.59
N ILE A 302 -2.39 4.05 13.84
CA ILE A 302 -1.51 5.08 14.40
C ILE A 302 -2.26 6.04 15.33
N LYS A 303 -3.49 6.47 14.98
CA LYS A 303 -4.30 7.38 15.81
C LYS A 303 -5.33 6.66 16.68
N ASN A 304 -5.24 5.32 16.79
CA ASN A 304 -6.22 4.47 17.47
C ASN A 304 -7.67 4.65 16.96
N ASN A 305 -7.84 4.90 15.66
CA ASN A 305 -9.13 5.20 15.03
C ASN A 305 -9.46 4.28 13.85
N GLY A 306 -8.69 3.21 13.65
CA GLY A 306 -8.89 2.27 12.54
C GLY A 306 -8.41 2.77 11.17
N VAL A 307 -7.68 3.89 11.10
CA VAL A 307 -7.12 4.42 9.85
C VAL A 307 -5.66 3.98 9.67
N GLY A 308 -5.37 3.34 8.54
CA GLY A 308 -4.05 2.90 8.11
C GLY A 308 -3.21 4.01 7.47
N ALA A 309 -1.90 3.93 7.62
CA ALA A 309 -0.95 4.78 6.92
C ALA A 309 -0.61 4.23 5.53
N SER A 310 -0.21 5.11 4.62
CA SER A 310 0.35 4.68 3.33
C SER A 310 1.86 4.53 3.39
N SER A 311 2.42 3.65 2.57
CA SER A 311 3.85 3.50 2.36
C SER A 311 4.25 3.99 0.96
N ARG A 312 5.40 4.66 0.88
CA ARG A 312 5.96 5.17 -0.39
C ARG A 312 7.38 4.67 -0.55
N VAL A 313 7.64 3.89 -1.59
CA VAL A 313 8.98 3.38 -1.91
C VAL A 313 9.57 4.10 -3.12
N HIS A 314 10.88 3.96 -3.34
CA HIS A 314 11.61 4.63 -4.42
C HIS A 314 11.57 6.16 -4.33
N TYR A 315 11.69 6.69 -3.11
CA TYR A 315 11.70 8.12 -2.89
C TYR A 315 13.06 8.73 -3.23
N GLY A 316 13.06 9.73 -4.12
CA GLY A 316 14.26 10.44 -4.52
C GLY A 316 15.21 9.57 -5.35
N SER A 317 16.48 9.96 -5.39
CA SER A 317 17.56 9.20 -6.03
C SER A 317 18.77 9.21 -5.12
N ASN A 318 19.38 8.05 -4.92
CA ASN A 318 20.45 7.81 -3.95
C ASN A 318 20.08 8.32 -2.54
N TYR A 319 18.80 8.23 -2.20
CA TYR A 319 18.29 8.77 -0.94
C TYR A 319 18.52 7.75 0.17
N VAL A 320 19.49 8.04 1.03
CA VAL A 320 19.91 7.16 2.14
C VAL A 320 19.16 7.53 3.40
N ASN A 321 17.82 7.49 3.34
CA ASN A 321 16.98 7.67 4.50
C ASN A 321 15.57 7.09 4.30
N ALA A 322 14.89 6.85 5.42
CA ALA A 322 13.46 6.64 5.52
C ALA A 322 12.88 7.68 6.50
N PHE A 323 11.58 7.97 6.40
CA PHE A 323 10.94 8.89 7.32
C PHE A 323 9.41 8.72 7.38
N TRP A 324 8.85 9.01 8.56
CA TRP A 324 7.44 9.33 8.75
C TRP A 324 7.11 10.78 8.40
N ASN A 325 5.92 11.02 7.85
CA ASN A 325 5.40 12.36 7.67
C ASN A 325 3.90 12.45 8.00
N ASP A 326 3.58 13.23 9.04
CA ASP A 326 2.21 13.44 9.52
C ASP A 326 1.29 14.09 8.47
N SER A 327 1.83 14.96 7.60
CA SER A 327 1.03 15.70 6.62
C SER A 327 0.45 14.80 5.54
N CYS A 328 1.17 13.75 5.14
CA CYS A 328 0.65 12.74 4.21
C CYS A 328 0.11 11.50 4.93
N PHE A 329 0.34 11.39 6.24
CA PHE A 329 0.07 10.19 7.03
C PHE A 329 0.73 8.95 6.40
N CYS A 330 2.04 9.06 6.12
CA CYS A 330 2.76 8.09 5.33
C CYS A 330 4.20 7.84 5.80
N MET A 331 4.64 6.58 5.69
CA MET A 331 6.06 6.24 5.72
C MET A 331 6.64 6.36 4.31
N THR A 332 7.85 6.87 4.19
CA THR A 332 8.54 7.06 2.92
C THR A 332 9.96 6.50 2.98
N TYR A 333 10.33 5.72 1.97
CA TYR A 333 11.57 4.95 1.94
C TYR A 333 12.36 5.28 0.67
N GLY A 334 13.64 5.64 0.85
CA GLY A 334 14.60 5.74 -0.24
C GLY A 334 15.19 4.38 -0.62
N ASP A 335 15.89 4.36 -1.75
CA ASP A 335 16.57 3.16 -2.27
C ASP A 335 18.05 3.05 -1.85
N GLY A 336 18.51 3.92 -0.95
CA GLY A 336 19.87 3.90 -0.43
C GLY A 336 20.92 4.33 -1.47
N SER A 337 22.19 4.20 -1.09
CA SER A 337 23.31 4.60 -1.95
C SER A 337 23.33 3.72 -3.21
N GLY A 338 23.43 4.34 -4.38
CA GLY A 338 23.38 3.65 -5.67
C GLY A 338 22.00 3.12 -6.06
N ASN A 339 20.94 3.40 -5.29
CA ASN A 339 19.60 2.84 -5.44
C ASN A 339 19.56 1.29 -5.40
N THR A 340 20.41 0.69 -4.56
CA THR A 340 20.54 -0.78 -4.46
C THR A 340 20.20 -1.33 -3.08
N HIS A 341 19.90 -0.46 -2.10
CA HIS A 341 19.63 -0.83 -0.71
C HIS A 341 18.36 -0.12 -0.21
N PRO A 342 17.16 -0.53 -0.67
CA PRO A 342 15.90 0.01 -0.18
C PRO A 342 15.82 -0.05 1.34
N LEU A 343 15.52 1.08 1.98
CA LEU A 343 15.47 1.21 3.44
C LEU A 343 14.15 0.66 4.00
N THR A 344 13.78 -0.56 3.62
CA THR A 344 12.48 -1.19 3.91
C THR A 344 12.60 -2.41 4.84
N ALA A 345 13.65 -2.50 5.66
CA ALA A 345 13.78 -3.53 6.68
C ALA A 345 12.62 -3.49 7.69
N ILE A 346 12.33 -4.62 8.34
CA ILE A 346 11.13 -4.78 9.18
C ILE A 346 11.16 -3.86 10.40
N ASP A 347 12.31 -3.74 11.05
CA ASP A 347 12.56 -2.84 12.16
C ASP A 347 12.46 -1.37 11.73
N VAL A 348 12.94 -1.02 10.53
CA VAL A 348 12.83 0.32 9.94
C VAL A 348 11.37 0.65 9.62
N ALA A 349 10.60 -0.28 9.04
CA ALA A 349 9.17 -0.07 8.82
C ALA A 349 8.42 0.13 10.15
N GLY A 350 8.76 -0.65 11.17
CA GLY A 350 8.23 -0.49 12.53
C GLY A 350 8.65 0.82 13.20
N HIS A 351 9.89 1.26 12.99
CA HIS A 351 10.46 2.52 13.45
C HIS A 351 9.69 3.70 12.84
N GLU A 352 9.56 3.75 11.51
CA GLU A 352 8.86 4.84 10.84
C GLU A 352 7.39 4.92 11.24
N MET A 353 6.67 3.80 11.29
CA MET A 353 5.28 3.81 11.72
C MET A 353 5.13 4.21 13.21
N THR A 354 6.14 3.93 14.04
CA THR A 354 6.18 4.32 15.45
C THR A 354 6.38 5.83 15.65
N HIS A 355 7.08 6.54 14.77
CA HIS A 355 7.08 8.01 14.80
C HIS A 355 5.65 8.56 14.71
N GLY A 356 4.81 7.97 13.87
CA GLY A 356 3.39 8.29 13.81
C GLY A 356 2.67 8.05 15.13
N VAL A 357 2.93 6.92 15.80
CA VAL A 357 2.34 6.62 17.12
C VAL A 357 2.78 7.65 18.16
N THR A 358 4.07 8.02 18.17
CA THR A 358 4.61 9.07 19.04
C THR A 358 3.92 10.41 18.77
N SER A 359 3.77 10.80 17.50
CA SER A 359 3.08 12.03 17.09
C SER A 359 1.61 12.06 17.55
N ALA A 360 0.91 10.93 17.43
CA ALA A 360 -0.50 10.79 17.84
C ALA A 360 -0.71 10.65 19.36
N THR A 361 0.35 10.64 20.17
CA THR A 361 0.29 10.40 21.62
C THR A 361 1.07 11.46 22.39
N ALA A 362 2.32 11.19 22.75
CA ALA A 362 3.18 12.09 23.50
C ALA A 362 3.54 13.37 22.74
N GLY A 363 3.57 13.31 21.40
CA GLY A 363 3.97 14.42 20.53
C GLY A 363 5.39 14.92 20.83
N LEU A 364 6.32 14.00 21.14
CA LEU A 364 7.70 14.36 21.52
C LEU A 364 8.35 15.26 20.46
N VAL A 365 8.73 16.47 20.87
CA VAL A 365 9.42 17.42 19.99
C VAL A 365 10.73 16.79 19.52
N TYR A 366 10.95 16.81 18.21
CA TYR A 366 12.11 16.22 17.55
C TYR A 366 13.37 17.09 17.70
N SER A 367 13.73 17.40 18.95
CA SER A 367 14.88 18.22 19.32
C SER A 367 15.29 17.92 20.76
N GLY A 368 16.57 18.09 21.09
CA GLY A 368 17.06 17.86 22.43
C GLY A 368 16.80 16.43 22.94
N GLU A 369 16.62 16.31 24.26
CA GLU A 369 16.34 15.01 24.89
C GLU A 369 14.98 14.43 24.47
N SER A 370 13.98 15.26 24.16
CA SER A 370 12.69 14.76 23.67
C SER A 370 12.83 14.15 22.28
N GLY A 371 13.71 14.69 21.45
CA GLY A 371 14.04 14.11 20.13
C GLY A 371 14.77 12.78 20.27
N GLY A 372 15.74 12.69 21.17
CA GLY A 372 16.39 11.42 21.50
C GLY A 372 15.42 10.36 22.01
N LEU A 373 14.42 10.75 22.81
CA LEU A 373 13.35 9.85 23.25
C LEU A 373 12.38 9.48 22.11
N ASN A 374 12.16 10.36 21.14
CA ASN A 374 11.34 10.09 19.96
C ASN A 374 12.01 8.99 19.12
N GLU A 375 13.28 9.19 18.77
CA GLU A 375 14.13 8.21 18.09
C GLU A 375 14.22 6.87 18.82
N ALA A 376 14.51 6.90 20.13
CA ALA A 376 14.60 5.68 20.91
C ALA A 376 13.26 4.94 21.01
N THR A 377 12.14 5.66 21.04
CA THR A 377 10.82 5.03 21.02
C THR A 377 10.59 4.28 19.71
N SER A 378 11.00 4.87 18.58
CA SER A 378 10.92 4.24 17.27
C SER A 378 11.85 3.03 17.16
N ASP A 379 13.09 3.11 17.65
CA ASP A 379 14.00 1.94 17.73
C ASP A 379 13.40 0.84 18.59
N ILE A 380 12.94 1.15 19.81
CA ILE A 380 12.35 0.19 20.75
C ILE A 380 11.19 -0.58 20.11
N PHE A 381 10.24 0.11 19.48
CA PHE A 381 9.10 -0.58 18.89
C PHE A 381 9.39 -1.17 17.51
N GLY A 382 10.34 -0.65 16.73
CA GLY A 382 10.84 -1.29 15.51
C GLY A 382 11.43 -2.67 15.82
N THR A 383 12.35 -2.70 16.79
CA THR A 383 12.85 -3.92 17.45
C THR A 383 11.69 -4.84 17.87
N MET A 384 10.72 -4.36 18.65
CA MET A 384 9.60 -5.23 19.07
C MET A 384 8.72 -5.75 17.92
N VAL A 385 8.58 -5.00 16.83
CA VAL A 385 7.90 -5.45 15.60
C VAL A 385 8.69 -6.54 14.91
N GLU A 386 10.01 -6.46 14.87
CA GLU A 386 10.87 -7.54 14.36
C GLU A 386 10.67 -8.84 15.16
N TRP A 387 10.67 -8.77 16.50
CA TRP A 387 10.32 -9.94 17.34
C TRP A 387 8.91 -10.46 17.09
N TYR A 388 7.95 -9.58 16.78
CA TYR A 388 6.59 -9.97 16.49
C TYR A 388 6.48 -10.67 15.13
N ALA A 389 7.15 -10.15 14.11
CA ALA A 389 7.18 -10.72 12.77
C ALA A 389 7.97 -12.03 12.71
N ASN A 390 9.07 -12.12 13.47
CA ASN A 390 9.92 -13.29 13.66
C ASN A 390 10.23 -14.02 12.35
N LEU A 391 10.74 -13.27 11.37
CA LEU A 391 10.98 -13.78 10.03
C LEU A 391 12.20 -14.69 10.00
N PRO A 392 12.20 -15.80 9.23
CA PRO A 392 13.38 -16.65 9.13
C PRO A 392 14.60 -15.96 8.50
N VAL A 393 14.36 -15.01 7.59
CA VAL A 393 15.42 -14.24 6.92
C VAL A 393 15.98 -13.13 7.83
N ASP A 394 15.22 -12.74 8.85
CA ASP A 394 15.52 -11.67 9.78
C ASP A 394 15.25 -12.11 11.21
N VAL A 395 16.25 -12.80 11.77
CA VAL A 395 16.13 -13.42 13.08
C VAL A 395 16.17 -12.31 14.14
N PRO A 396 15.13 -12.18 14.99
CA PRO A 396 14.98 -10.99 15.80
C PRO A 396 16.14 -10.68 16.74
N ASP A 397 16.58 -9.43 16.75
CA ASP A 397 17.74 -8.97 17.50
C ASP A 397 17.65 -7.48 17.94
N TYR A 398 18.68 -7.00 18.65
CA TYR A 398 18.75 -5.66 19.24
C TYR A 398 19.65 -4.71 18.45
N LEU A 399 19.88 -5.03 17.19
CA LEU A 399 20.53 -4.19 16.20
C LEU A 399 19.43 -3.41 15.46
N ILE A 400 19.81 -2.29 14.85
CA ILE A 400 18.88 -1.48 14.06
C ILE A 400 19.45 -1.32 12.65
N GLY A 401 18.69 -1.71 11.65
CA GLY A 401 19.00 -1.58 10.23
C GLY A 401 20.14 -2.48 9.73
N GLU A 402 20.45 -3.57 10.42
CA GLU A 402 21.45 -4.58 10.01
C GLU A 402 21.13 -5.21 8.65
N LYS A 403 19.85 -5.42 8.32
CA LYS A 403 19.45 -5.89 6.98
C LYS A 403 19.77 -4.94 5.85
N LEU A 404 19.83 -3.65 6.12
CA LEU A 404 20.03 -2.65 5.08
C LEU A 404 21.47 -2.59 4.58
N ASN A 405 22.43 -3.06 5.37
CA ASN A 405 23.87 -3.02 5.05
C ASN A 405 24.34 -1.66 4.48
N ILE A 406 23.83 -0.55 5.02
CA ILE A 406 24.10 0.80 4.48
C ILE A 406 25.61 1.12 4.51
N ASN A 407 26.32 0.61 5.51
CA ASN A 407 27.76 0.77 5.65
C ASN A 407 28.59 -0.13 4.71
N GLY A 408 27.96 -1.07 4.01
CA GLY A 408 28.61 -2.01 3.08
C GLY A 408 29.53 -3.05 3.73
N ASN A 409 29.55 -3.12 5.07
CA ASN A 409 30.46 -3.97 5.85
C ASN A 409 29.71 -4.93 6.81
N GLY A 410 28.38 -5.04 6.67
CA GLY A 410 27.52 -5.89 7.48
C GLY A 410 27.25 -5.38 8.90
N THR A 411 27.66 -4.15 9.23
CA THR A 411 27.33 -3.54 10.53
C THR A 411 25.96 -2.87 10.51
N PRO A 412 25.19 -2.93 11.61
CA PRO A 412 23.96 -2.17 11.77
C PRO A 412 24.21 -0.66 11.81
N LEU A 413 23.12 0.10 11.73
CA LEU A 413 23.13 1.54 11.96
C LEU A 413 23.31 1.88 13.44
N ARG A 414 22.64 1.15 14.33
CA ARG A 414 22.68 1.38 15.78
C ARG A 414 22.68 0.06 16.56
N TYR A 415 23.09 0.16 17.81
CA TYR A 415 23.12 -0.96 18.77
C TYR A 415 22.33 -0.57 20.01
N MET A 416 21.40 -1.41 20.47
CA MET A 416 20.71 -1.12 21.73
C MET A 416 21.49 -1.57 22.97
N ASP A 417 22.36 -2.58 22.87
CA ASP A 417 23.09 -3.15 24.04
C ASP A 417 24.26 -2.28 24.52
N LYS A 418 24.94 -1.64 23.57
CA LYS A 418 26.04 -0.71 23.80
C LYS A 418 26.07 0.29 22.62
N PRO A 419 25.24 1.33 22.65
CA PRO A 419 25.08 2.29 21.56
C PRO A 419 26.39 2.80 20.95
N SER A 420 27.39 3.09 21.77
CA SER A 420 28.69 3.62 21.33
C SER A 420 29.47 2.72 20.36
N LYS A 421 29.04 1.48 20.13
CA LYS A 421 29.61 0.58 19.11
C LYS A 421 29.49 1.13 17.69
N ASP A 422 28.52 2.00 17.42
CA ASP A 422 28.42 2.72 16.14
C ASP A 422 29.39 3.91 16.02
N GLY A 423 30.11 4.24 17.09
CA GLY A 423 31.10 5.33 17.16
C GLY A 423 30.55 6.71 17.51
N ALA A 424 29.22 6.89 17.60
CA ALA A 424 28.60 8.20 17.79
C ALA A 424 27.54 8.23 18.90
N SER A 425 26.73 7.18 19.02
CA SER A 425 25.64 7.08 19.99
C SER A 425 26.12 7.06 21.43
N LYS A 426 25.27 7.54 22.34
CA LYS A 426 25.61 7.72 23.76
C LYS A 426 25.07 6.57 24.59
N ASP A 427 25.97 5.85 25.26
CA ASP A 427 25.60 4.75 26.17
C ASP A 427 24.85 5.23 27.42
N SER A 428 25.04 6.49 27.83
CA SER A 428 24.53 6.99 29.11
C SER A 428 24.30 8.50 29.08
N TRP A 429 23.39 8.95 29.92
CA TRP A 429 23.04 10.35 30.06
C TRP A 429 24.20 11.16 30.64
N TYR A 430 24.34 12.38 30.13
CA TYR A 430 25.17 13.44 30.69
C TYR A 430 24.51 14.78 30.35
N SER A 431 24.89 15.86 31.05
CA SER A 431 24.22 17.16 30.94
C SER A 431 24.22 17.79 29.53
N GLY A 432 25.09 17.33 28.63
CA GLY A 432 25.17 17.79 27.24
C GLY A 432 24.50 16.86 26.23
N VAL A 433 23.83 15.79 26.66
CA VAL A 433 23.26 14.79 25.73
C VAL A 433 22.21 15.38 24.79
N GLY A 434 21.43 16.36 25.27
CA GLY A 434 20.44 17.08 24.45
C GLY A 434 21.05 17.98 23.37
N ASN A 435 22.38 18.19 23.34
CA ASN A 435 23.04 18.91 22.25
C ASN A 435 23.59 17.98 21.16
N VAL A 436 23.45 16.67 21.35
CA VAL A 436 23.83 15.66 20.37
C VAL A 436 22.67 15.50 19.38
N ASP A 437 22.99 15.17 18.14
CA ASP A 437 21.99 14.73 17.17
C ASP A 437 21.07 13.65 17.79
N VAL A 438 19.78 13.76 17.49
CA VAL A 438 18.74 12.97 18.15
C VAL A 438 18.95 11.47 17.96
N HIS A 439 19.43 11.04 16.79
CA HIS A 439 19.68 9.63 16.45
C HIS A 439 20.82 9.02 17.27
N TYR A 440 21.70 9.84 17.86
CA TYR A 440 22.79 9.40 18.73
C TYR A 440 22.47 9.58 20.22
N SER A 441 21.70 10.63 20.55
CA SER A 441 21.21 10.83 21.91
C SER A 441 20.22 9.73 22.33
N SER A 442 19.48 9.17 21.36
CA SER A 442 18.56 8.02 21.54
C SER A 442 19.21 6.80 22.21
N GLY A 443 20.53 6.64 22.02
CA GLY A 443 21.33 5.58 22.62
C GLY A 443 21.08 5.40 24.12
N VAL A 444 20.83 6.48 24.87
CA VAL A 444 20.56 6.40 26.32
C VAL A 444 19.28 5.60 26.61
N ALA A 445 18.20 5.83 25.85
CA ALA A 445 16.95 5.12 26.03
C ALA A 445 16.96 3.72 25.38
N ASN A 446 17.69 3.55 24.27
CA ASN A 446 17.93 2.23 23.69
C ASN A 446 18.65 1.31 24.68
N HIS A 447 19.70 1.83 25.32
CA HIS A 447 20.47 1.11 26.32
C HIS A 447 19.67 0.84 27.59
N PHE A 448 18.89 1.82 28.06
CA PHE A 448 17.92 1.61 29.14
C PHE A 448 16.96 0.45 28.81
N PHE A 449 16.38 0.43 27.61
CA PHE A 449 15.42 -0.59 27.22
C PHE A 449 16.05 -1.98 27.15
N TYR A 450 17.25 -2.09 26.56
CA TYR A 450 18.00 -3.34 26.53
C TYR A 450 18.29 -3.85 27.95
N LEU A 451 18.81 -2.99 28.83
CA LEU A 451 19.11 -3.33 30.22
C LEU A 451 17.84 -3.76 30.98
N LEU A 452 16.72 -3.07 30.75
CA LEU A 452 15.44 -3.43 31.37
C LEU A 452 14.93 -4.79 30.85
N ALA A 453 15.02 -5.05 29.56
CA ALA A 453 14.51 -6.28 28.96
C ALA A 453 15.40 -7.48 29.30
N GLU A 454 16.71 -7.35 29.11
CA GLU A 454 17.65 -8.49 29.09
C GLU A 454 18.65 -8.46 30.25
N GLY A 455 18.84 -7.33 30.93
CA GLY A 455 19.85 -7.13 31.98
C GLY A 455 21.22 -6.71 31.46
N SER A 456 22.20 -6.55 32.35
CA SER A 456 23.59 -6.20 32.01
C SER A 456 24.46 -7.44 31.73
N GLY A 457 25.63 -7.24 31.12
CA GLY A 457 26.67 -8.26 30.94
C GLY A 457 26.55 -9.06 29.65
N ALA A 458 27.41 -10.07 29.53
CA ALA A 458 27.54 -10.89 28.33
C ALA A 458 26.38 -11.88 28.18
N LYS A 459 25.78 -11.93 26.99
CA LYS A 459 24.75 -12.91 26.62
C LYS A 459 24.69 -13.11 25.11
N THR A 460 24.15 -14.25 24.70
CA THR A 460 23.84 -14.50 23.29
C THR A 460 22.32 -14.66 23.16
N ILE A 461 21.70 -13.84 22.32
CA ILE A 461 20.27 -13.91 22.01
C ILE A 461 20.17 -14.12 20.51
N ASN A 462 19.46 -15.19 20.11
CA ASN A 462 19.22 -15.49 18.70
C ASN A 462 20.49 -15.53 17.81
N GLY A 463 21.63 -15.94 18.38
CA GLY A 463 22.91 -16.02 17.68
C GLY A 463 23.73 -14.72 17.69
N VAL A 464 23.19 -13.60 18.16
CA VAL A 464 23.92 -12.34 18.32
C VAL A 464 24.53 -12.25 19.71
N SER A 465 25.83 -11.98 19.79
CA SER A 465 26.55 -11.79 21.04
C SER A 465 26.50 -10.34 21.49
N TYR A 466 26.01 -10.15 22.71
CA TYR A 466 25.90 -8.86 23.39
C TYR A 466 26.78 -8.84 24.63
N ASN A 467 27.24 -7.65 25.00
CA ASN A 467 27.92 -7.43 26.27
C ASN A 467 27.65 -6.01 26.76
N SER A 468 26.52 -5.85 27.44
CA SER A 468 25.97 -4.55 27.81
C SER A 468 26.56 -4.05 29.15
N PRO A 469 27.36 -2.97 29.15
CA PRO A 469 27.93 -2.41 30.37
C PRO A 469 26.91 -1.52 31.11
N THR A 470 27.23 -1.14 32.35
CA THR A 470 26.47 -0.09 33.07
C THR A 470 27.41 1.06 33.43
N SER A 471 26.93 2.30 33.35
CA SER A 471 27.73 3.50 33.65
C SER A 471 28.26 3.56 35.07
N ASN A 472 27.56 2.91 36.00
CA ASN A 472 27.87 2.89 37.43
C ASN A 472 28.46 1.55 37.91
N GLY A 473 28.76 0.62 36.99
CA GLY A 473 29.30 -0.72 37.33
C GLY A 473 28.31 -1.64 38.07
N SER A 474 27.04 -1.28 38.15
CA SER A 474 26.00 -2.13 38.75
C SER A 474 25.59 -3.29 37.84
N THR A 475 25.01 -4.34 38.43
CA THR A 475 24.37 -5.43 37.69
C THR A 475 22.86 -5.18 37.59
N VAL A 476 22.30 -5.26 36.38
CA VAL A 476 20.87 -5.18 36.13
C VAL A 476 20.34 -6.56 35.75
N THR A 477 19.27 -7.01 36.39
CA THR A 477 18.52 -8.20 36.00
C THR A 477 17.32 -7.79 35.15
N GLY A 478 17.21 -8.34 33.94
CA GLY A 478 16.13 -8.03 33.01
C GLY A 478 14.77 -8.60 33.46
N ILE A 479 13.69 -7.93 33.05
CA ILE A 479 12.30 -8.35 33.30
C ILE A 479 11.62 -8.96 32.08
N GLY A 480 12.35 -9.09 30.97
CA GLY A 480 11.86 -9.59 29.69
C GLY A 480 11.20 -8.51 28.82
N ARG A 481 11.33 -8.70 27.50
CA ARG A 481 10.86 -7.77 26.44
C ARG A 481 9.40 -7.34 26.59
N ASN A 482 8.49 -8.30 26.79
CA ASN A 482 7.05 -8.00 26.83
C ASN A 482 6.69 -7.03 27.96
N LYS A 483 7.29 -7.20 29.15
CA LYS A 483 7.05 -6.29 30.28
C LYS A 483 7.73 -4.93 30.04
N ALA A 484 8.95 -4.92 29.53
CA ALA A 484 9.66 -3.69 29.19
C ALA A 484 8.87 -2.85 28.15
N ALA A 485 8.39 -3.48 27.08
CA ALA A 485 7.58 -2.85 26.04
C ALA A 485 6.24 -2.32 26.57
N ALA A 486 5.55 -3.08 27.44
CA ALA A 486 4.31 -2.63 28.08
C ALA A 486 4.52 -1.39 28.96
N ILE A 487 5.62 -1.34 29.72
CA ILE A 487 6.00 -0.17 30.54
C ILE A 487 6.30 1.04 29.65
N TRP A 488 7.10 0.86 28.60
CA TRP A 488 7.44 1.95 27.68
C TRP A 488 6.20 2.49 26.96
N TYR A 489 5.34 1.61 26.44
CA TYR A 489 4.11 1.99 25.75
C TYR A 489 3.15 2.76 26.66
N ARG A 490 2.97 2.30 27.90
CA ARG A 490 2.15 3.01 28.88
C ARG A 490 2.77 4.37 29.24
N ALA A 491 4.08 4.45 29.40
CA ALA A 491 4.76 5.72 29.65
C ALA A 491 4.55 6.71 28.49
N LEU A 492 4.74 6.25 27.25
CA LEU A 492 4.53 7.04 26.02
C LEU A 492 3.09 7.56 25.91
N THR A 493 2.10 6.69 26.12
CA THR A 493 0.69 7.02 25.82
C THR A 493 -0.06 7.73 26.94
N VAL A 494 0.41 7.63 28.19
CA VAL A 494 -0.30 8.17 29.37
C VAL A 494 0.47 9.32 30.03
N TYR A 495 1.80 9.29 30.01
CA TYR A 495 2.62 10.14 30.88
C TYR A 495 3.60 11.05 30.15
N PHE A 496 4.09 10.65 28.98
CA PHE A 496 4.97 11.50 28.19
C PHE A 496 4.17 12.68 27.64
N THR A 497 4.89 13.80 27.48
CA THR A 497 4.41 15.04 26.89
C THR A 497 5.42 15.48 25.85
N SER A 498 5.11 16.51 25.07
CA SER A 498 5.94 16.94 23.96
C SER A 498 7.36 17.36 24.37
N THR A 499 7.56 17.78 25.63
CA THR A 499 8.85 18.23 26.17
C THR A 499 9.44 17.25 27.20
N THR A 500 9.01 15.99 27.22
CA THR A 500 9.59 14.98 28.12
C THR A 500 11.08 14.84 27.83
N ASN A 501 11.89 15.01 28.88
CA ASN A 501 13.33 14.78 28.87
C ASN A 501 13.67 13.45 29.60
N TYR A 502 14.94 13.03 29.67
CA TYR A 502 15.30 11.72 30.24
C TYR A 502 14.90 11.58 31.71
N LYS A 503 15.05 12.64 32.51
CA LYS A 503 14.60 12.64 33.92
C LYS A 503 13.08 12.45 34.04
N ALA A 504 12.32 13.11 33.18
CA ALA A 504 10.86 12.95 33.12
C ALA A 504 10.47 11.57 32.59
N ALA A 505 11.20 11.01 31.61
CA ALA A 505 11.01 9.65 31.12
C ALA A 505 11.23 8.59 32.21
N ARG A 506 12.26 8.75 33.04
CA ARG A 506 12.44 7.93 34.26
C ARG A 506 11.23 7.99 35.18
N THR A 507 10.76 9.20 35.49
CA THR A 507 9.59 9.38 36.37
C THR A 507 8.33 8.72 35.78
N ALA A 508 8.10 8.89 34.47
CA ALA A 508 6.94 8.36 33.78
C ALA A 508 6.96 6.82 33.63
N THR A 509 8.11 6.23 33.34
CA THR A 509 8.27 4.77 33.28
C THR A 509 8.12 4.11 34.65
N LEU A 510 8.55 4.77 35.75
CA LEU A 510 8.27 4.30 37.11
C LEU A 510 6.78 4.34 37.46
N LYS A 511 6.07 5.42 37.08
CA LYS A 511 4.60 5.49 37.21
C LYS A 511 3.92 4.39 36.40
N ALA A 512 4.34 4.18 35.15
CA ALA A 512 3.82 3.12 34.30
C ALA A 512 4.04 1.71 34.90
N ALA A 513 5.24 1.43 35.43
CA ALA A 513 5.51 0.17 36.11
C ALA A 513 4.68 0.00 37.40
N SER A 514 4.50 1.08 38.16
CA SER A 514 3.65 1.08 39.35
C SER A 514 2.19 0.77 39.01
N ASP A 515 1.66 1.34 37.93
CA ASP A 515 0.29 1.09 37.50
C ASP A 515 0.07 -0.36 37.03
N LEU A 516 1.05 -0.91 36.31
CA LEU A 516 0.94 -2.24 35.71
C LEU A 516 1.24 -3.37 36.72
N TYR A 517 2.15 -3.13 37.67
CA TYR A 517 2.72 -4.18 38.52
C TYR A 517 2.79 -3.82 40.01
N GLY A 518 2.57 -2.56 40.38
CA GLY A 518 2.66 -2.05 41.76
C GLY A 518 4.02 -1.40 42.10
N ALA A 519 4.01 -0.37 42.95
CA ALA A 519 5.21 0.43 43.30
C ALA A 519 6.32 -0.36 44.04
N THR A 520 6.01 -1.53 44.59
CA THR A 520 6.98 -2.38 45.31
C THR A 520 7.45 -3.57 44.48
N SER A 521 7.00 -3.70 43.23
CA SER A 521 7.24 -4.85 42.37
C SER A 521 8.70 -4.98 41.91
N THR A 522 9.03 -6.14 41.36
CA THR A 522 10.33 -6.38 40.72
C THR A 522 10.50 -5.48 39.50
N GLU A 523 9.44 -5.26 38.72
CA GLU A 523 9.42 -4.42 37.53
C GLU A 523 9.71 -2.95 37.86
N TYR A 524 9.06 -2.41 38.90
CA TYR A 524 9.31 -1.03 39.34
C TYR A 524 10.79 -0.84 39.74
N LYS A 525 11.33 -1.78 40.51
CA LYS A 525 12.74 -1.77 40.94
C LYS A 525 13.70 -1.92 39.76
N ALA A 526 13.37 -2.77 38.79
CA ALA A 526 14.17 -2.97 37.57
C ALA A 526 14.19 -1.70 36.70
N VAL A 527 13.07 -0.99 36.55
CA VAL A 527 13.03 0.32 35.86
C VAL A 527 13.97 1.31 36.55
N ALA A 528 13.91 1.42 37.88
CA ALA A 528 14.79 2.31 38.63
C ALA A 528 16.27 1.93 38.47
N ALA A 529 16.60 0.63 38.47
CA ALA A 529 17.95 0.13 38.29
C ALA A 529 18.48 0.39 36.87
N ALA A 530 17.69 0.10 35.84
CA ALA A 530 18.07 0.31 34.44
C ALA A 530 18.31 1.80 34.12
N TRP A 531 17.49 2.73 34.63
CA TRP A 531 17.74 4.16 34.45
C TRP A 531 19.03 4.62 35.15
N SER A 532 19.24 4.16 36.38
CA SER A 532 20.47 4.44 37.12
C SER A 532 21.70 3.89 36.40
N ALA A 533 21.58 2.73 35.75
CA ALA A 533 22.64 2.10 34.96
C ALA A 533 23.02 2.90 33.71
N VAL A 534 22.14 3.76 33.18
CA VAL A 534 22.44 4.73 32.11
C VAL A 534 22.58 6.17 32.61
N ASN A 535 22.87 6.35 33.90
CA ASN A 535 23.12 7.64 34.55
C ASN A 535 21.95 8.64 34.55
N VAL A 536 20.71 8.17 34.50
CA VAL A 536 19.51 9.00 34.67
C VAL A 536 18.95 8.76 36.07
N ASN A 537 19.01 9.76 36.95
CA ASN A 537 18.68 9.64 38.38
C ASN A 537 17.50 10.49 38.88
#